data_AF-A0A7Y2DDN8-F1
#
_entry.id   AF-A0A7Y2DDN8-F1
#
_cell.length_a   1.000
_cell.length_b   1.000
_cell.length_c   1.000
_cell.angle_alpha   90.00
_cell.angle_beta   90.00
_cell.angle_gamma   90.00
#
_symmetry.space_group_name_H-M   'P 1'
#
loop_
_entity.id
_entity.type
_entity.pdbx_description
1 polymer ?
#
loop_
_entity_poly.entity_id
_entity_poly.type
_entity_poly.pdbx_seq_one_letter_code
_entity_poly.pdbx_strand_id
1 'polypeptide(L)'
;MKTNLSSQYVRAKKKVERIKGFYSHLTFYLIVNVILIIGKTQIPEFFGANALENPDFYRWLEWNIIGTPIFWGLGLFLHGLYVYRFQSLSLKDLKPKFLVRWEEKQIKKYLEEDLDD
;
A
#
# COMPACT_ATOMS: atom_id res chain seq x y z
N MET A 1 12.05 -37.51 -7.81
CA MET A 1 11.73 -36.85 -6.52
C MET A 1 12.67 -35.66 -6.22
N LYS A 2 13.02 -34.79 -7.19
CA LYS A 2 13.88 -33.60 -6.98
C LYS A 2 13.18 -32.25 -7.28
N THR A 3 11.92 -32.25 -7.70
CA THR A 3 11.21 -31.06 -8.17
C THR A 3 10.40 -30.32 -7.09
N ASN A 4 10.06 -30.98 -5.97
CA ASN A 4 9.22 -30.40 -4.91
C ASN A 4 9.98 -29.48 -3.93
N LEU A 5 11.28 -29.71 -3.71
CA LEU A 5 12.11 -28.89 -2.83
C LEU A 5 12.39 -27.51 -3.43
N SER A 6 12.67 -27.46 -4.74
CA SER A 6 12.84 -26.21 -5.48
C SER A 6 11.57 -25.36 -5.45
N SER A 7 10.39 -25.94 -5.65
CA SER A 7 9.14 -25.18 -5.67
C SER A 7 8.75 -24.62 -4.28
N GLN A 8 8.99 -25.39 -3.22
CA GLN A 8 8.78 -24.93 -1.84
C GLN A 8 9.77 -23.82 -1.46
N TYR A 9 11.04 -23.99 -1.80
CA TYR A 9 12.07 -22.98 -1.58
C TYR A 9 11.76 -21.67 -2.32
N VAL A 10 11.33 -21.72 -3.58
CA VAL A 10 10.96 -20.52 -4.36
C VAL A 10 9.76 -19.80 -3.74
N ARG A 11 8.76 -20.54 -3.24
CA ARG A 11 7.60 -19.96 -2.54
C ARG A 11 8.02 -19.29 -1.23
N ALA A 12 8.89 -19.93 -0.46
CA ALA A 12 9.43 -19.37 0.79
C ALA A 12 10.29 -18.13 0.53
N LYS A 13 11.16 -18.14 -0.50
CA LYS A 13 11.97 -16.98 -0.88
C LYS A 13 11.09 -15.77 -1.25
N LYS A 14 10.08 -15.99 -2.10
CA LYS A 14 9.11 -14.93 -2.47
C LYS A 14 8.31 -14.41 -1.28
N LYS A 15 8.07 -15.23 -0.25
CA LYS A 15 7.45 -14.79 1.01
C LYS A 15 8.34 -13.79 1.73
N VAL A 16 9.60 -14.15 1.94
CA VAL A 16 10.58 -13.33 2.66
C VAL A 16 10.80 -12.00 1.95
N GLU A 17 10.92 -12.00 0.62
CA GLU A 17 11.08 -10.77 -0.18
C GLU A 17 9.90 -9.80 0.00
N ARG A 18 8.66 -10.29 0.02
CA ARG A 18 7.46 -9.45 0.24
C ARG A 18 7.40 -8.90 1.66
N ILE A 19 7.71 -9.73 2.66
CA ILE A 19 7.77 -9.30 4.06
C ILE A 19 8.83 -8.22 4.22
N LYS A 20 10.00 -8.37 3.60
CA LYS A 20 11.05 -7.35 3.60
C LYS A 20 10.58 -6.04 2.95
N GLY A 21 9.83 -6.11 1.85
CA GLY A 21 9.21 -4.95 1.21
C GLY A 21 8.19 -4.24 2.13
N PHE A 22 7.39 -5.00 2.87
CA PHE A 22 6.46 -4.47 3.87
C PHE A 22 7.19 -3.71 4.98
N TYR A 23 8.29 -4.27 5.50
CA TYR A 23 9.08 -3.60 6.55
C TYR A 23 9.63 -2.25 6.11
N SER A 24 9.99 -2.07 4.84
CA SER A 24 10.37 -0.75 4.31
C SER A 24 9.24 0.26 4.46
N HIS A 25 8.02 -0.10 4.03
CA HIS A 25 6.84 0.76 4.16
C HIS A 25 6.49 1.05 5.62
N LEU A 26 6.55 0.05 6.49
CA LEU A 26 6.35 0.23 7.94
C LEU A 26 7.41 1.15 8.55
N THR A 27 8.68 1.02 8.13
CA THR A 27 9.77 1.86 8.63
C THR A 27 9.56 3.32 8.25
N PHE A 28 9.28 3.59 6.97
CA PHE A 28 8.97 4.95 6.50
C PHE A 28 7.73 5.52 7.19
N TYR A 29 6.69 4.71 7.37
CA TYR A 29 5.51 5.11 8.12
C TYR A 29 5.91 5.56 9.54
N LEU A 30 6.63 4.74 10.29
CA LEU A 30 7.05 5.08 11.66
C LEU A 30 7.93 6.35 11.69
N ILE A 31 8.92 6.48 10.82
CA ILE A 31 9.81 7.65 10.77
C ILE A 31 9.02 8.93 10.50
N VAL A 32 8.16 8.93 9.47
CA VAL A 32 7.37 10.11 9.11
C VAL A 32 6.40 10.47 10.22
N ASN A 33 5.73 9.49 10.84
CA ASN A 33 4.82 9.73 11.95
C ASN A 33 5.52 10.31 13.18
N VAL A 34 6.71 9.82 13.52
CA VAL A 34 7.52 10.38 14.61
C VAL A 34 7.90 11.83 14.30
N ILE A 35 8.32 12.13 13.08
CA ILE A 35 8.64 13.50 12.65
C ILE A 35 7.40 14.40 12.72
N LEU A 36 6.22 13.91 12.31
CA LEU A 36 4.97 14.67 12.37
C LEU A 36 4.56 15.00 13.83
N ILE A 37 4.72 14.04 14.75
CA ILE A 37 4.39 14.25 16.17
C ILE A 37 5.36 15.24 16.81
N ILE A 38 6.66 15.08 16.59
CA ILE A 38 7.68 16.02 17.09
C ILE A 38 7.45 17.40 16.47
N GLY A 39 7.22 17.43 15.15
CA GLY A 39 6.85 18.62 14.40
C GLY A 39 5.66 19.33 15.02
N LYS A 40 4.56 18.64 15.33
CA LYS A 40 3.38 19.26 15.99
C LYS A 40 3.75 20.07 17.23
N THR A 41 4.68 19.57 18.05
CA THR A 41 5.11 20.24 19.28
C THR A 41 6.08 21.39 19.03
N GLN A 42 6.90 21.32 17.99
CA GLN A 42 7.96 22.31 17.71
C GLN A 42 7.62 23.30 16.58
N ILE A 43 6.59 23.04 15.77
CA ILE A 43 6.11 23.89 14.67
C ILE A 43 5.81 25.33 15.13
N PRO A 44 5.13 25.57 16.28
CA PRO A 44 4.89 26.94 16.75
C PRO A 44 6.16 27.74 17.03
N GLU A 45 7.21 27.07 17.52
CA GLU A 45 8.51 27.67 17.80
C GLU A 45 9.35 27.84 16.51
N PHE A 46 9.24 26.90 15.57
CA PHE A 46 10.02 26.88 14.33
C PHE A 46 9.52 27.87 13.27
N PHE A 47 8.20 28.04 13.13
CA PHE A 47 7.60 28.94 12.13
C PHE A 47 7.38 30.37 12.65
N GLY A 48 7.62 30.61 13.95
CA GLY A 48 7.35 31.87 14.62
C GLY A 48 5.85 32.09 14.85
N ALA A 49 5.50 32.78 15.94
CA ALA A 49 4.11 32.99 16.38
C ALA A 49 3.18 33.55 15.28
N ASN A 50 3.74 34.28 14.31
CA ASN A 50 2.99 34.96 13.25
C ASN A 50 2.56 34.02 12.09
N ALA A 51 3.23 32.88 11.89
CA ALA A 51 2.87 31.93 10.82
C ALA A 51 1.62 31.09 11.17
N LEU A 52 1.25 31.04 12.45
CA LEU A 52 0.06 30.35 12.96
C LEU A 52 -1.13 31.29 13.21
N GLU A 53 -1.03 32.58 12.90
CA GLU A 53 -2.10 33.54 13.12
C GLU A 53 -3.35 33.26 12.27
N ASN A 54 -3.20 32.56 11.13
CA ASN A 54 -4.35 32.12 10.35
C ASN A 54 -4.99 30.87 10.99
N PRO A 55 -6.18 30.99 11.60
CA PRO A 55 -6.80 29.87 12.32
C PRO A 55 -7.22 28.73 11.39
N ASP A 56 -7.56 29.04 10.13
CA ASP A 56 -7.92 28.04 9.13
C ASP A 56 -6.71 27.20 8.72
N PHE A 57 -5.55 27.84 8.56
CA PHE A 57 -4.30 27.14 8.24
C PHE A 57 -3.88 26.20 9.38
N TYR A 58 -3.91 26.68 10.63
CA TYR A 58 -3.59 25.86 11.80
C TYR A 58 -4.52 24.65 11.92
N ARG A 59 -5.83 24.87 11.76
CA ARG A 59 -6.83 23.80 11.78
C ARG A 59 -6.58 22.79 10.65
N TRP A 60 -6.33 23.25 9.43
CA TRP A 60 -5.99 22.36 8.31
C TRP A 60 -4.74 21.53 8.63
N LEU A 61 -3.69 22.15 9.17
CA LEU A 61 -2.46 21.48 9.52
C LEU A 61 -2.66 20.41 10.61
N GLU A 62 -3.40 20.72 11.68
CA GLU A 62 -3.73 19.73 12.72
C GLU A 62 -4.52 18.55 12.17
N TRP A 63 -5.52 18.81 11.32
CA TRP A 63 -6.31 17.74 10.68
C TRP A 63 -5.45 16.84 9.80
N ASN A 64 -4.45 17.38 9.09
CA ASN A 64 -3.55 16.56 8.27
C ASN A 64 -2.54 15.79 9.13
N ILE A 65 -1.99 16.39 10.18
CA ILE A 65 -1.07 15.72 11.11
C ILE A 65 -1.74 14.49 11.76
N ILE A 66 -3.05 14.53 12.03
CA ILE A 66 -3.79 13.40 12.60
C ILE A 66 -4.36 12.48 11.51
N GLY A 67 -4.94 13.05 10.46
CA GLY A 67 -5.62 12.33 9.40
C GLY A 67 -4.66 11.49 8.56
N THR A 68 -3.51 12.04 8.15
CA THR A 68 -2.53 11.35 7.31
C THR A 68 -2.05 10.03 7.96
N PRO A 69 -1.62 10.01 9.25
CA PRO A 69 -1.32 8.77 9.97
C PRO A 69 -2.42 7.72 9.96
N ILE A 70 -3.69 8.14 10.08
CA ILE A 70 -4.83 7.23 10.15
C ILE A 70 -5.07 6.57 8.80
N PHE A 71 -5.14 7.37 7.72
CA PHE A 71 -5.36 6.83 6.37
C PHE A 71 -4.19 5.97 5.91
N TRP A 72 -2.96 6.40 6.15
CA TRP A 72 -1.77 5.59 5.84
C TRP A 72 -1.70 4.35 6.71
N GLY A 73 -2.07 4.45 7.99
CA GLY A 73 -2.13 3.32 8.92
C GLY A 73 -3.12 2.26 8.47
N LEU A 74 -4.30 2.67 7.96
CA LEU A 74 -5.27 1.75 7.37
C LEU A 74 -4.72 1.06 6.12
N GLY A 75 -4.09 1.82 5.20
CA GLY A 75 -3.43 1.26 4.02
C GLY A 75 -2.33 0.26 4.39
N LEU A 76 -1.51 0.60 5.39
CA LEU A 76 -0.45 -0.25 5.91
C LEU A 76 -1.00 -1.51 6.57
N PHE A 77 -2.09 -1.40 7.33
CA PHE A 77 -2.77 -2.53 7.94
C PHE A 77 -3.29 -3.51 6.88
N LEU A 78 -3.97 -3.00 5.86
CA LEU A 78 -4.46 -3.81 4.73
C LEU A 78 -3.29 -4.45 3.95
N HIS A 79 -2.20 -3.70 3.72
CA HIS A 79 -1.01 -4.22 3.06
C HIS A 79 -0.33 -5.31 3.90
N GLY A 80 -0.24 -5.15 5.22
CA GLY A 80 0.26 -6.15 6.14
C GLY A 80 -0.61 -7.41 6.12
N LEU A 81 -1.93 -7.26 6.22
CA LEU A 81 -2.87 -8.37 6.12
C LEU A 81 -2.69 -9.14 4.80
N TYR A 82 -2.48 -8.42 3.69
CA TYR A 82 -2.17 -9.03 2.40
C TYR A 82 -0.86 -9.82 2.40
N VAL A 83 0.23 -9.21 2.88
CA VAL A 83 1.58 -9.79 2.87
C VAL A 83 1.68 -11.03 3.79
N TYR A 84 1.04 -11.00 4.96
CA TYR A 84 1.14 -12.07 5.95
C TYR A 84 0.09 -13.17 5.80
N ARG A 85 -1.17 -12.83 5.50
CA ARG A 85 -2.30 -13.78 5.49
C ARG A 85 -2.75 -14.15 4.09
N PHE A 86 -2.78 -13.20 3.17
CA PHE A 86 -3.30 -13.40 1.81
C PHE A 86 -2.21 -13.59 0.76
N GLN A 87 -0.99 -13.91 1.16
CA GLN A 87 0.14 -14.17 0.27
C GLN A 87 -0.14 -15.26 -0.80
N SER A 88 -1.12 -16.14 -0.54
CA SER A 88 -1.60 -17.16 -1.47
C SER A 88 -2.80 -16.75 -2.33
N LEU A 89 -3.47 -15.63 -2.03
CA LEU A 89 -4.49 -15.08 -2.91
C LEU A 89 -3.79 -14.24 -3.97
N SER A 90 -3.74 -14.78 -5.19
CA SER A 90 -3.48 -13.98 -6.37
C SER A 90 -4.59 -12.96 -6.51
N LEU A 91 -4.31 -11.76 -7.03
CA LEU A 91 -5.37 -10.79 -7.39
C LEU A 91 -6.42 -11.43 -8.33
N LYS A 92 -6.07 -12.50 -9.04
CA LYS A 92 -7.01 -13.34 -9.80
C LYS A 92 -8.07 -14.04 -8.94
N ASP A 93 -7.74 -14.44 -7.72
CA ASP A 93 -8.67 -15.09 -6.78
C ASP A 93 -9.61 -14.08 -6.12
N LEU A 94 -9.21 -12.80 -6.10
CA LEU A 94 -10.01 -11.68 -5.61
C LEU A 94 -10.85 -11.01 -6.70
N LYS A 95 -10.53 -11.23 -8.00
CA LYS A 95 -11.30 -10.66 -9.11
C LYS A 95 -12.71 -11.25 -9.10
N PRO A 96 -13.77 -10.41 -9.12
CA PRO A 96 -15.12 -10.89 -9.27
C PRO A 96 -15.28 -11.70 -10.57
N LYS A 97 -16.04 -12.81 -10.53
CA LYS A 97 -16.29 -13.67 -11.70
C LYS A 97 -16.84 -12.92 -12.92
N PHE A 98 -17.51 -11.77 -12.72
CA PHE A 98 -17.99 -10.95 -13.83
C PHE A 98 -16.85 -10.24 -14.57
N LEU A 99 -15.82 -9.78 -13.86
CA LEU A 99 -14.71 -9.02 -14.42
C LEU A 99 -13.82 -9.94 -15.28
N VAL A 100 -13.58 -11.16 -14.79
CA VAL A 100 -12.80 -12.17 -15.51
C VAL A 100 -13.48 -12.56 -16.82
N ARG A 101 -14.81 -12.80 -16.80
CA ARG A 101 -15.59 -13.10 -18.01
C ARG A 101 -15.60 -11.94 -19.01
N TRP A 102 -15.58 -10.70 -18.54
CA TRP A 102 -15.50 -9.53 -19.40
C TRP A 102 -14.12 -9.43 -20.06
N GLU A 103 -13.02 -9.59 -19.31
CA GLU A 103 -11.64 -9.61 -19.84
C GLU A 103 -11.47 -10.71 -20.90
N GLU A 104 -11.93 -11.93 -20.64
CA GLU A 104 -11.86 -13.04 -21.61
C GLU A 104 -12.57 -12.72 -22.92
N LYS A 105 -13.74 -12.08 -22.86
CA LYS A 105 -14.46 -11.64 -24.06
C LYS A 105 -13.68 -10.58 -24.85
N GLN A 106 -13.06 -9.63 -24.17
CA GLN A 106 -12.27 -8.59 -24.84
C GLN A 106 -11.03 -9.19 -25.50
N ILE A 107 -10.29 -10.06 -24.79
CA ILE A 107 -9.11 -10.73 -25.35
C ILE A 107 -9.50 -11.54 -26.60
N LYS A 108 -10.62 -12.28 -26.55
CA LYS A 108 -11.09 -13.06 -27.71
C LYS A 108 -11.44 -12.17 -28.91
N LYS A 109 -12.05 -11.01 -28.67
CA LYS A 109 -12.37 -10.02 -29.71
C LYS A 109 -11.11 -9.47 -30.39
N TYR A 110 -10.09 -9.09 -29.62
CA TYR A 110 -8.82 -8.63 -30.18
C TYR A 110 -8.08 -9.73 -30.94
N LEU A 111 -8.12 -10.98 -30.46
CA LEU A 111 -7.49 -12.10 -31.15
C LEU A 111 -8.18 -12.43 -32.49
N GLU A 112 -9.50 -12.26 -32.56
CA GLU A 112 -10.29 -12.44 -33.79
C GLU A 112 -10.04 -11.29 -34.77
N GLU A 113 -9.98 -10.05 -34.30
CA GLU A 113 -9.63 -8.87 -35.11
C GLU A 113 -8.20 -8.96 -35.70
N ASP A 114 -7.21 -9.46 -34.93
CA ASP A 114 -5.83 -9.66 -35.41
C ASP A 114 -5.68 -10.85 -36.40
N LEU A 115 -6.66 -11.77 -36.46
CA LEU A 115 -6.63 -12.96 -37.34
C LEU A 115 -7.40 -12.75 -38.65
N ASP A 116 -8.28 -11.75 -38.71
CA ASP A 116 -9.07 -11.38 -39.90
C ASP A 116 -8.37 -10.31 -40.77
N ASP A 117 -7.23 -9.76 -40.34
CA ASP A 117 -6.27 -8.92 -41.10
C ASP A 117 -5.06 -9.75 -41.63
#